data_AF-A0A0K0EPD1-F1
#
_entry.id   AF-A0A0K0EPD1-F1
#
_cell.length_a   1.000
_cell.length_b   1.000
_cell.length_c   1.000
_cell.angle_alpha   90.00
_cell.angle_beta   90.00
_cell.angle_gamma   90.00
#
_symmetry.space_group_name_H-M   'P 1'
#
loop_
_entity.id
_entity.type
_entity.pdbx_description
1 polymer ?
#
loop_
_entity_poly.entity_id
_entity_poly.type
_entity_poly.pdbx_seq_one_letter_code
_entity_poly.pdbx_strand_id
1 'polypeptide(L)'
;MRYNKNIISELYLNRMSLLFIVSLLNLFLLQAYEYNYLAVPVTSTINNDGRESFAYQYTHYDSREKLIENIIMRFRDIPKKYLLIHVVAIRCRNMLNISNEHKNFLKTDSKPPFAYTNLPTSLDYIRLINNENKHQFECNSNYFSSYKNANKCMNDIQKYDKFKLQYKLIGNNWYGQMVWRSIWKDCYYKCFSKSSYQGFLVRAINEFNRYRASFLFKPVKYCYNLFFSAEKLAKKIAINRNKVNDQYFKIPVDAIVDHISIPFASIIVNKWYTEFLSLKKKNLEDEIKTKNLKELFSRYTTKIGFGIVKTGKYLIIVCMYK
;
A
#
# COMPACT_ATOMS: atom_id res chain seq x y z
N MET A 1 -65.08 18.09 8.67
CA MET A 1 -63.74 18.30 8.06
C MET A 1 -62.67 18.70 9.10
N ARG A 2 -62.39 17.90 10.14
CA ARG A 2 -61.31 18.16 11.12
C ARG A 2 -60.27 17.04 11.27
N TYR A 3 -60.45 15.92 10.55
CA TYR A 3 -59.57 14.74 10.67
C TYR A 3 -58.30 14.78 9.78
N ASN A 4 -58.19 15.73 8.84
CA ASN A 4 -57.06 15.76 7.88
C ASN A 4 -55.83 16.56 8.33
N LYS A 5 -55.89 17.31 9.44
CA LYS A 5 -54.74 18.12 9.90
C LYS A 5 -53.70 17.32 10.68
N ASN A 6 -54.10 16.30 11.44
CA ASN A 6 -53.19 15.54 12.30
C ASN A 6 -52.30 14.56 11.52
N ILE A 7 -52.80 13.99 10.42
CA ILE A 7 -52.02 13.06 9.56
C ILE A 7 -50.88 13.79 8.87
N ILE A 8 -51.09 15.05 8.48
CA ILE A 8 -50.07 15.86 7.82
C ILE A 8 -48.94 16.18 8.82
N SER A 9 -49.26 16.56 10.07
CA SER A 9 -48.23 16.87 11.07
C SER A 9 -47.34 15.67 11.47
N GLU A 10 -47.91 14.45 11.56
CA GLU A 10 -47.13 13.24 11.87
C GLU A 10 -46.17 12.85 10.72
N LEU A 11 -46.61 13.01 9.47
CA LEU A 11 -45.76 12.77 8.31
C LEU A 11 -44.58 13.75 8.24
N TYR A 12 -44.78 15.00 8.63
CA TYR A 12 -43.69 15.99 8.69
C TYR A 12 -42.68 15.70 9.82
N LEU A 13 -43.15 15.26 10.99
CA LEU A 13 -42.27 14.94 12.13
C LEU A 13 -41.38 13.73 11.83
N ASN A 14 -41.93 12.68 11.22
CA ASN A 14 -41.16 11.50 10.81
C ASN A 14 -40.12 11.82 9.72
N ARG A 15 -40.44 12.75 8.81
CA ARG A 15 -39.51 13.18 7.75
C ARG A 15 -38.34 13.99 8.29
N MET A 16 -38.55 14.86 9.28
CA MET A 16 -37.47 15.58 9.95
C MET A 16 -36.55 14.63 10.73
N SER A 17 -37.11 13.65 11.46
CA SER A 17 -36.33 12.65 12.20
C SER A 17 -35.44 11.82 11.29
N LEU A 18 -35.95 11.37 10.14
CA LEU A 18 -35.17 10.59 9.17
C LEU A 18 -34.01 11.40 8.57
N LEU A 19 -34.24 12.66 8.18
CA LEU A 19 -33.19 13.54 7.65
C LEU A 19 -32.08 13.81 8.67
N PHE A 20 -32.45 13.97 9.94
CA PHE A 20 -31.49 14.13 11.04
C PHE A 20 -30.65 12.87 11.27
N ILE A 21 -31.27 11.69 11.29
CA ILE A 21 -30.56 10.40 11.43
C ILE A 21 -29.60 10.19 10.25
N VAL A 22 -30.04 10.45 9.01
CA VAL A 22 -29.19 10.35 7.82
C VAL A 22 -28.03 11.35 7.89
N SER A 23 -28.27 12.57 8.33
CA SER A 23 -27.22 13.58 8.52
C SER A 23 -26.20 13.15 9.58
N LEU A 24 -26.64 12.64 10.72
CA LEU A 24 -25.77 12.09 11.77
C LEU A 24 -24.95 10.90 11.27
N LEU A 25 -25.58 9.95 10.56
CA LEU A 25 -24.87 8.80 9.98
C LEU A 25 -23.80 9.25 8.98
N ASN A 26 -24.10 10.23 8.13
CA ASN A 26 -23.12 10.82 7.23
C ASN A 26 -21.98 11.50 8.00
N LEU A 27 -22.28 12.20 9.10
CA LEU A 27 -21.26 12.82 9.95
C LEU A 27 -20.36 11.76 10.60
N PHE A 28 -20.94 10.67 11.13
CA PHE A 28 -20.19 9.55 11.71
C PHE A 28 -19.34 8.83 10.65
N LEU A 29 -19.87 8.60 9.45
CA LEU A 29 -19.12 8.00 8.34
C LEU A 29 -17.94 8.89 7.92
N LEU A 30 -18.13 10.21 7.88
CA LEU A 30 -17.07 11.19 7.59
C LEU A 30 -16.03 11.26 8.71
N GLN A 31 -16.43 11.17 9.98
CA GLN A 31 -15.52 11.13 11.12
C GLN A 31 -14.74 9.81 11.20
N ALA A 32 -15.35 8.70 10.81
CA ALA A 32 -14.69 7.40 10.74
C ALA A 32 -13.71 7.29 9.55
N TYR A 33 -13.82 8.16 8.55
CA TYR A 33 -12.92 8.17 7.42
C TYR A 33 -11.60 8.87 7.79
N GLU A 34 -10.57 8.08 8.06
CA GLU A 34 -9.21 8.58 8.25
C GLU A 34 -8.69 9.15 6.94
N TYR A 35 -8.56 10.48 6.85
CA TYR A 35 -7.95 11.17 5.71
C TYR A 35 -6.44 11.32 5.91
N ASN A 36 -5.69 11.09 4.85
CA ASN A 36 -4.27 11.40 4.78
C ASN A 36 -3.99 12.61 3.90
N TYR A 37 -2.85 13.25 4.11
CA TYR A 37 -2.44 14.38 3.29
C TYR A 37 -2.33 13.99 1.81
N LEU A 38 -2.93 14.81 0.94
CA LEU A 38 -2.71 14.81 -0.49
C LEU A 38 -1.83 16.01 -0.85
N ALA A 39 -0.65 15.75 -1.39
CA ALA A 39 0.24 16.75 -1.95
C ALA A 39 -0.02 16.92 -3.45
N VAL A 40 -0.42 18.12 -3.84
CA VAL A 40 -0.66 18.55 -5.22
C VAL A 40 0.60 19.27 -5.72
N PRO A 41 1.34 18.72 -6.70
CA PRO A 41 2.55 19.34 -7.19
C PRO A 41 2.23 20.55 -8.06
N VAL A 42 2.95 21.65 -7.84
CA VAL A 42 2.85 22.89 -8.62
C VAL A 42 4.22 23.46 -8.92
N THR A 43 4.33 24.24 -9.98
CA THR A 43 5.52 25.04 -10.28
C THR A 43 5.26 26.49 -9.93
N SER A 44 6.16 27.13 -9.21
CA SER A 44 6.16 28.57 -8.96
C SER A 44 7.07 29.28 -9.97
N THR A 45 6.68 30.47 -10.41
CA THR A 45 7.49 31.38 -11.22
C THR A 45 7.53 32.74 -10.56
N ILE A 46 8.74 33.21 -10.25
CA ILE A 46 9.02 34.53 -9.68
C ILE A 46 9.44 35.46 -10.82
N ASN A 47 8.63 36.49 -11.06
CA ASN A 47 8.85 37.50 -12.08
C ASN A 47 9.90 38.53 -11.66
N ASN A 48 10.36 39.37 -12.60
CA ASN A 48 11.36 40.40 -12.34
C ASN A 48 10.91 41.47 -11.34
N ASP A 49 9.61 41.68 -11.20
CA ASP A 49 8.99 42.59 -10.23
C ASP A 49 8.76 41.94 -8.85
N GLY A 50 9.24 40.70 -8.66
CA GLY A 50 9.06 39.94 -7.43
C GLY A 50 7.68 39.29 -7.29
N ARG A 51 6.75 39.48 -8.23
CA ARG A 51 5.45 38.79 -8.19
C ARG A 51 5.63 37.31 -8.46
N GLU A 52 4.92 36.50 -7.68
CA GLU A 52 4.93 35.05 -7.81
C GLU A 52 3.64 34.59 -8.50
N SER A 53 3.79 33.73 -9.50
CA SER A 53 2.71 33.04 -10.20
C SER A 53 2.92 31.53 -10.15
N PHE A 54 1.86 30.77 -10.39
CA PHE A 54 1.87 29.31 -10.27
C PHE A 54 1.34 28.65 -11.52
N ALA A 55 1.88 27.48 -11.84
CA ALA A 55 1.39 26.61 -12.89
C ALA A 55 0.96 25.27 -12.30
N TYR A 56 -0.27 24.88 -12.61
CA TYR A 56 -0.83 23.57 -12.29
C TYR A 56 -1.67 23.08 -13.47
N GLN A 57 -1.30 21.92 -14.03
CA GLN A 57 -1.97 21.30 -15.16
C GLN A 57 -2.25 22.26 -16.33
N TYR A 58 -1.20 22.91 -16.83
CA TYR A 58 -1.30 23.87 -17.94
C TYR A 58 -2.12 25.13 -17.65
N THR A 59 -2.69 25.25 -16.45
CA THR A 59 -3.39 26.45 -15.99
C THR A 59 -2.43 27.32 -15.19
N HIS A 60 -2.47 28.62 -15.47
CA HIS A 60 -1.63 29.62 -14.79
C HIS A 60 -2.48 30.40 -13.78
N TYR A 61 -1.91 30.65 -12.62
CA TYR A 61 -2.52 31.39 -11.52
C TYR A 61 -1.60 32.53 -11.13
N ASP A 62 -2.14 33.74 -11.12
CA ASP A 62 -1.39 34.97 -10.81
C ASP A 62 -1.22 35.23 -9.30
N SER A 63 -1.78 34.35 -8.46
CA SER A 63 -1.84 34.51 -7.01
C SER A 63 -1.99 33.16 -6.29
N ARG A 64 -1.55 33.11 -5.03
CA ARG A 64 -1.67 31.91 -4.19
C ARG A 64 -3.12 31.59 -3.87
N GLU A 65 -3.92 32.63 -3.66
CA GLU A 65 -5.35 32.59 -3.36
C GLU A 65 -6.11 31.84 -4.46
N LYS A 66 -5.97 32.27 -5.73
CA LYS A 66 -6.64 31.62 -6.87
C LYS A 66 -6.19 30.18 -7.07
N LEU A 67 -4.90 29.88 -6.86
CA LEU A 67 -4.39 28.51 -6.91
C LEU A 67 -5.06 27.64 -5.83
N ILE A 68 -5.08 28.11 -4.58
CA ILE A 68 -5.66 27.39 -3.44
C ILE A 68 -7.15 27.14 -3.68
N GLU A 69 -7.91 28.15 -4.09
CA GLU A 69 -9.34 28.04 -4.41
C GLU A 69 -9.59 27.00 -5.50
N ASN A 70 -8.79 27.02 -6.58
CA ASN A 70 -8.91 26.05 -7.65
C ASN A 70 -8.62 24.61 -7.19
N ILE A 71 -7.56 24.42 -6.41
CA ILE A 71 -7.19 23.11 -5.86
C ILE A 71 -8.30 22.58 -4.93
N ILE A 72 -8.85 23.43 -4.06
CA ILE A 72 -9.97 23.08 -3.18
C ILE A 72 -11.19 22.66 -4.01
N MET A 73 -11.57 23.42 -5.04
CA MET A 73 -12.70 23.06 -5.89
C MET A 73 -12.49 21.72 -6.60
N ARG A 74 -11.29 21.49 -7.10
CA ARG A 74 -10.94 20.25 -7.82
C ARG A 74 -10.97 19.02 -6.92
N PHE A 75 -10.56 19.16 -5.66
CA PHE A 75 -10.50 18.09 -4.68
C PHE A 75 -11.55 18.28 -3.58
N ARG A 76 -12.77 18.67 -3.95
CA ARG A 76 -13.88 18.95 -3.02
C ARG A 76 -14.23 17.80 -2.07
N ASP A 77 -13.92 16.57 -2.47
CA ASP A 77 -14.15 15.36 -1.67
C ASP A 77 -13.10 15.14 -0.57
N ILE A 78 -12.06 15.99 -0.53
CA ILE A 78 -10.97 15.96 0.45
C ILE A 78 -11.04 17.24 1.31
N PRO A 79 -11.14 17.13 2.65
CA PRO A 79 -11.18 18.30 3.51
C PRO A 79 -9.91 19.16 3.34
N LYS A 80 -10.08 20.49 3.32
CA LYS A 80 -9.00 21.47 3.09
C LYS A 80 -7.76 21.23 3.96
N LYS A 81 -7.96 20.89 5.25
CA LYS A 81 -6.87 20.59 6.18
C LYS A 81 -5.96 19.42 5.80
N TYR A 82 -6.38 18.56 4.86
CA TYR A 82 -5.58 17.44 4.31
C TYR A 82 -5.07 17.70 2.89
N LEU A 83 -5.33 18.88 2.32
CA LEU A 83 -4.79 19.28 1.03
C LEU A 83 -3.53 20.12 1.25
N LEU A 84 -2.44 19.66 0.66
CA LEU A 84 -1.16 20.33 0.61
C LEU A 84 -0.82 20.70 -0.84
N ILE A 85 -0.22 21.85 -1.03
CA ILE A 85 0.35 22.27 -2.31
C ILE A 85 1.86 22.13 -2.18
N HIS A 86 2.46 21.28 -2.99
CA HIS A 86 3.91 21.07 -3.01
C HIS A 86 4.52 21.86 -4.16
N VAL A 87 5.29 22.91 -3.85
CA VAL A 87 6.02 23.65 -4.88
C VAL A 87 7.25 22.83 -5.27
N VAL A 88 7.11 22.01 -6.31
CA VAL A 88 8.15 21.06 -6.76
C VAL A 88 9.28 21.76 -7.51
N ALA A 89 9.00 22.93 -8.10
CA ALA A 89 9.98 23.73 -8.82
C ALA A 89 9.68 25.22 -8.66
N ILE A 90 10.73 26.01 -8.54
CA ILE A 90 10.69 27.48 -8.53
C ILE A 90 11.52 27.96 -9.70
N ARG A 91 10.89 28.67 -10.63
CA ARG A 91 11.56 29.32 -11.76
C ARG A 91 11.75 30.79 -11.46
N CYS A 92 13.00 31.26 -11.57
CA CYS A 92 13.33 32.68 -11.49
C CYS A 92 14.21 33.03 -12.69
N ARG A 93 13.66 33.80 -13.64
CA ARG A 93 14.31 34.07 -14.93
C ARG A 93 14.67 32.76 -15.66
N ASN A 94 15.97 32.56 -15.93
CA ASN A 94 16.52 31.35 -16.58
C ASN A 94 16.96 30.28 -15.56
N MET A 95 16.79 30.52 -14.26
CA MET A 95 17.14 29.56 -13.22
C MET A 95 15.93 28.71 -12.85
N LEU A 96 16.15 27.40 -12.77
CA LEU A 96 15.16 26.43 -12.29
C LEU A 96 15.71 25.78 -11.01
N ASN A 97 15.03 26.00 -9.89
CA ASN A 97 15.36 25.37 -8.62
C ASN A 97 14.34 24.28 -8.31
N ILE A 98 14.78 23.02 -8.27
CA ILE A 98 13.93 21.87 -7.96
C ILE A 98 13.88 21.70 -6.44
N SER A 99 12.67 21.71 -5.89
CA SER A 99 12.46 21.53 -4.46
C SER A 99 12.68 20.07 -4.05
N ASN A 100 13.20 19.87 -2.84
CA ASN A 100 13.24 18.55 -2.22
C ASN A 100 11.81 18.08 -1.87
N GLU A 101 11.61 16.77 -1.79
CA GLU A 101 10.32 16.11 -1.50
C GLU A 101 9.66 16.66 -0.23
N HIS A 102 10.42 17.03 0.80
CA HIS A 102 9.88 17.50 2.09
C HIS A 102 9.92 19.03 2.30
N LYS A 103 10.17 19.81 1.25
CA LYS A 103 10.28 21.28 1.33
C LYS A 103 9.23 22.00 0.49
N ASN A 104 8.95 23.24 0.88
CA ASN A 104 8.12 24.20 0.14
C ASN A 104 6.65 23.77 -0.02
N PHE A 105 6.00 23.47 1.10
CA PHE A 105 4.57 23.16 1.15
C PHE A 105 3.74 24.36 1.57
N LEU A 106 2.61 24.57 0.91
CA LEU A 106 1.53 25.43 1.38
C LEU A 106 0.39 24.56 1.89
N LYS A 107 -0.20 24.93 3.02
CA LYS A 107 -1.44 24.31 3.50
C LYS A 107 -2.63 25.11 2.96
N THR A 108 -3.64 24.41 2.44
CA THR A 108 -4.81 25.09 1.84
C THR A 108 -5.78 25.65 2.87
N ASP A 109 -5.63 25.30 4.15
CA ASP A 109 -6.40 25.83 5.28
C ASP A 109 -5.69 26.98 6.01
N SER A 110 -4.48 27.35 5.59
CA SER A 110 -3.79 28.52 6.12
C SER A 110 -4.52 29.82 5.78
N LYS A 111 -4.45 30.80 6.67
CA LYS A 111 -4.89 32.18 6.38
C LYS A 111 -3.72 32.98 5.81
N PRO A 112 -3.98 34.04 5.01
CA PRO A 112 -2.95 34.98 4.61
C PRO A 112 -2.22 35.59 5.83
N PRO A 113 -0.90 35.86 5.75
CA PRO A 113 -0.02 35.57 4.60
C PRO A 113 0.31 34.08 4.49
N PHE A 114 0.24 33.54 3.26
CA PHE A 114 0.58 32.14 3.00
C PHE A 114 2.09 31.93 3.09
N ALA A 115 2.53 31.21 4.12
CA ALA A 115 3.94 30.86 4.32
C ALA A 115 4.25 29.44 3.83
N TYR A 116 5.43 29.28 3.23
CA TYR A 116 5.99 27.96 2.95
C TYR A 116 6.37 27.24 4.25
N THR A 117 6.09 25.94 4.28
CA THR A 117 6.42 25.07 5.41
C THR A 117 7.19 23.85 4.92
N ASN A 118 8.05 23.31 5.79
CA ASN A 118 8.72 22.04 5.56
C ASN A 118 7.96 20.96 6.32
N LEU A 119 7.80 19.79 5.70
CA LEU A 119 7.22 18.64 6.38
C LEU A 119 8.32 17.83 7.06
N PRO A 120 8.03 17.15 8.19
CA PRO A 120 8.95 16.17 8.75
C PRO A 120 9.26 15.08 7.70
N THR A 121 10.51 14.62 7.63
CA THR A 121 10.91 13.51 6.73
C THR A 121 10.23 12.18 7.09
N SER A 122 9.72 12.07 8.32
CA SER A 122 8.92 10.94 8.79
C SER A 122 7.45 11.01 8.36
N LEU A 123 6.97 12.17 7.89
CA LEU A 123 5.58 12.35 7.50
C LEU A 123 5.35 11.79 6.10
N ASP A 124 4.51 10.76 6.03
CA ASP A 124 4.04 10.21 4.76
C ASP A 124 2.81 10.94 4.24
N TYR A 125 2.76 11.12 2.92
CA TYR A 125 1.64 11.75 2.22
C TYR A 125 1.43 11.09 0.85
N ILE A 126 0.22 11.27 0.31
CA ILE A 126 -0.15 10.81 -1.03
C ILE A 126 0.28 11.90 -2.01
N ARG A 127 0.98 11.53 -3.08
CA ARG A 127 1.39 12.49 -4.11
C ARG A 127 0.45 12.40 -5.31
N LEU A 128 -0.06 13.53 -5.78
CA LEU A 128 -0.73 13.58 -7.07
C LEU A 128 0.31 13.55 -8.18
N ILE A 129 0.11 12.67 -9.17
CA ILE A 129 0.95 12.57 -10.36
C ILE A 129 0.08 12.72 -11.59
N ASN A 130 0.61 13.39 -12.61
CA ASN A 130 -0.01 13.48 -13.92
C ASN A 130 0.75 12.59 -14.90
N ASN A 131 0.08 11.58 -15.46
CA ASN A 131 0.66 10.70 -16.48
C ASN A 131 -0.30 10.64 -17.67
N GLU A 132 0.15 11.08 -18.85
CA GLU A 132 -0.64 11.04 -20.10
C GLU A 132 -2.07 11.59 -19.95
N ASN A 133 -2.21 12.77 -19.33
CA ASN A 133 -3.50 13.43 -19.02
C ASN A 133 -4.40 12.70 -18.01
N LYS A 134 -3.92 11.65 -17.35
CA LYS A 134 -4.62 10.97 -16.27
C LYS A 134 -4.00 11.31 -14.93
N HIS A 135 -4.86 11.65 -13.98
CA HIS A 135 -4.44 11.80 -12.59
C HIS A 135 -4.29 10.45 -11.93
N GLN A 136 -3.13 10.26 -11.32
CA GLN A 136 -2.86 9.13 -10.47
C GLN A 136 -2.47 9.64 -9.10
N PHE A 137 -2.82 8.86 -8.09
CA PHE A 137 -2.46 9.11 -6.71
C PHE A 137 -1.37 8.10 -6.36
N GLU A 138 -0.20 8.58 -5.97
CA GLU A 138 0.90 7.73 -5.56
C GLU A 138 0.92 7.57 -4.05
N CYS A 139 1.01 6.32 -3.60
CA CYS A 139 1.30 5.97 -2.21
C CYS A 139 2.34 4.85 -2.19
N ASN A 140 3.47 5.08 -1.52
CA ASN A 140 4.56 4.11 -1.39
C ASN A 140 5.00 3.49 -2.74
N SER A 141 5.17 4.35 -3.76
CA SER A 141 5.50 3.98 -5.14
C SER A 141 4.50 3.05 -5.83
N ASN A 142 3.26 3.00 -5.34
CA ASN A 142 2.12 2.42 -6.03
C ASN A 142 1.26 3.52 -6.61
N TYR A 143 0.71 3.31 -7.80
CA TYR A 143 -0.15 4.26 -8.49
C TYR A 143 -1.62 3.80 -8.39
N PHE A 144 -2.49 4.72 -8.00
CA PHE A 144 -3.92 4.48 -7.83
C PHE A 144 -4.72 5.44 -8.70
N SER A 145 -5.83 4.95 -9.27
CA SER A 145 -6.76 5.77 -10.04
C SER A 145 -7.63 6.71 -9.18
N SER A 146 -7.65 6.52 -7.86
CA SER A 146 -8.47 7.30 -6.94
C SER A 146 -7.76 7.59 -5.63
N TYR A 147 -8.04 8.75 -5.05
CA TYR A 147 -7.56 9.14 -3.72
C TYR A 147 -7.99 8.11 -2.66
N LYS A 148 -9.22 7.59 -2.74
CA LYS A 148 -9.73 6.57 -1.80
C LYS A 148 -8.82 5.33 -1.71
N ASN A 149 -8.33 4.84 -2.86
CA ASN A 149 -7.45 3.67 -2.88
C ASN A 149 -6.03 4.01 -2.38
N ALA A 150 -5.49 5.17 -2.75
CA ALA A 150 -4.21 5.64 -2.21
C ALA A 150 -4.27 5.89 -0.69
N ASN A 151 -5.40 6.41 -0.20
CA ASN A 151 -5.66 6.63 1.22
C ASN A 151 -5.73 5.33 2.00
N LYS A 152 -6.33 4.28 1.42
CA LYS A 152 -6.27 2.94 2.00
C LYS A 152 -4.83 2.41 2.09
N CYS A 153 -4.02 2.60 1.03
CA CYS A 153 -2.59 2.28 1.06
C CYS A 153 -1.85 3.02 2.19
N MET A 154 -2.14 4.31 2.38
CA MET A 154 -1.52 5.10 3.43
C MET A 154 -1.92 4.66 4.84
N ASN A 155 -3.22 4.38 5.06
CA ASN A 155 -3.71 3.82 6.32
C ASN A 155 -3.04 2.47 6.63
N ASP A 156 -2.86 1.63 5.61
CA ASP A 156 -2.17 0.36 5.77
C ASP A 156 -0.70 0.56 6.19
N ILE A 157 -0.01 1.56 5.63
CA ILE A 157 1.37 1.89 6.02
C ILE A 157 1.43 2.31 7.47
N GLN A 158 0.65 3.31 7.86
CA GLN A 158 0.61 3.81 9.24
C GLN A 158 0.21 2.70 10.22
N LYS A 159 -0.72 1.84 9.83
CA LYS A 159 -1.19 0.73 10.64
C LYS A 159 -0.14 -0.36 10.81
N TYR A 160 0.49 -0.82 9.73
CA TYR A 160 1.30 -2.04 9.76
C TYR A 160 2.81 -1.79 9.89
N ASP A 161 3.32 -0.62 9.52
CA ASP A 161 4.76 -0.33 9.55
C ASP A 161 5.31 -0.15 10.98
N LYS A 162 4.44 0.23 11.93
CA LYS A 162 4.79 0.30 13.35
C LYS A 162 5.14 -1.04 13.99
N PHE A 163 4.75 -2.16 13.38
CA PHE A 163 5.08 -3.49 13.90
C PHE A 163 6.52 -3.83 13.52
N LYS A 164 7.42 -3.79 14.51
CA LYS A 164 8.87 -4.05 14.35
C LYS A 164 9.36 -5.32 15.06
N LEU A 165 8.44 -6.25 15.37
CA LEU A 165 8.68 -7.44 16.20
C LEU A 165 8.79 -8.76 15.41
N GLN A 166 8.92 -8.70 14.08
CA GLN A 166 9.05 -9.86 13.21
C GLN A 166 10.21 -10.77 13.65
N TYR A 167 11.30 -10.19 14.14
CA TYR A 167 12.48 -10.92 14.60
C TYR A 167 12.20 -11.88 15.77
N LYS A 168 11.12 -11.66 16.54
CA LYS A 168 10.70 -12.54 17.64
C LYS A 168 9.95 -13.78 17.15
N LEU A 169 9.48 -13.78 15.90
CA LEU A 169 8.69 -14.86 15.30
C LEU A 169 9.52 -15.75 14.36
N ILE A 170 10.81 -15.49 14.25
CA ILE A 170 11.75 -16.29 13.47
C ILE A 170 12.03 -17.57 14.25
N GLY A 171 12.19 -18.70 13.55
CA GLY A 171 12.51 -19.98 14.18
C GLY A 171 13.82 -19.97 14.97
N ASN A 172 14.01 -20.96 15.84
CA ASN A 172 15.20 -21.09 16.70
C ASN A 172 16.49 -21.49 15.96
N ASN A 173 16.44 -21.68 14.64
CA ASN A 173 17.61 -22.03 13.87
C ASN A 173 18.55 -20.81 13.70
N TRP A 174 19.78 -20.93 14.19
CA TRP A 174 20.76 -19.83 14.18
C TRP A 174 21.05 -19.29 12.77
N TYR A 175 21.20 -20.18 11.78
CA TYR A 175 21.50 -19.80 10.40
C TYR A 175 20.30 -19.08 9.78
N GLY A 176 19.10 -19.58 10.03
CA GLY A 176 17.82 -18.96 9.69
C GLY A 176 17.71 -17.52 10.19
N GLN A 177 18.03 -17.30 11.47
CA GLN A 177 18.00 -15.97 12.09
C GLN A 177 19.04 -15.02 11.48
N MET A 178 20.26 -15.49 11.27
CA MET A 178 21.33 -14.70 10.67
C MET A 178 20.96 -14.26 9.24
N VAL A 179 20.53 -15.20 8.39
CA VAL A 179 20.11 -14.92 7.01
C VAL A 179 18.95 -13.92 7.01
N TRP A 180 17.89 -14.20 7.77
CA TRP A 180 16.72 -13.30 7.83
C TRP A 180 17.13 -11.89 8.26
N ARG A 181 17.93 -11.75 9.33
CA ARG A 181 18.38 -10.43 9.82
C ARG A 181 19.17 -9.69 8.76
N SER A 182 20.09 -10.35 8.06
CA SER A 182 20.88 -9.70 7.02
C SER A 182 20.05 -9.16 5.84
N ILE A 183 18.85 -9.71 5.61
CA ILE A 183 18.00 -9.37 4.47
C ILE A 183 16.85 -8.43 4.86
N TRP A 184 16.25 -8.62 6.02
CA TRP A 184 15.02 -7.93 6.43
C TRP A 184 15.21 -6.91 7.53
N LYS A 185 16.42 -6.77 8.08
CA LYS A 185 16.72 -5.71 9.06
C LYS A 185 16.27 -4.37 8.48
N ASP A 186 15.54 -3.63 9.30
CA ASP A 186 14.99 -2.31 9.02
C ASP A 186 14.01 -2.24 7.81
N CYS A 187 13.59 -3.39 7.26
CA CYS A 187 12.62 -3.47 6.17
C CYS A 187 11.29 -4.03 6.66
N TYR A 188 10.43 -3.14 7.17
CA TYR A 188 9.08 -3.44 7.64
C TYR A 188 8.04 -3.25 6.52
N TYR A 189 6.75 -3.14 6.88
CA TYR A 189 5.65 -3.15 5.92
C TYR A 189 5.78 -2.11 4.81
N LYS A 190 6.11 -0.86 5.15
CA LYS A 190 6.32 0.21 4.16
C LYS A 190 7.41 -0.18 3.16
N CYS A 191 8.54 -0.66 3.66
CA CYS A 191 9.66 -1.08 2.83
C CYS A 191 9.29 -2.22 1.86
N PHE A 192 8.68 -3.30 2.36
CA PHE A 192 8.44 -4.49 1.52
C PHE A 192 7.17 -4.41 0.67
N SER A 193 6.21 -3.54 1.01
CA SER A 193 4.99 -3.31 0.21
C SER A 193 5.18 -2.31 -0.93
N LYS A 194 6.33 -1.64 -0.99
CA LYS A 194 6.68 -0.69 -2.05
C LYS A 194 6.56 -1.33 -3.44
N SER A 195 6.00 -0.58 -4.39
CA SER A 195 5.84 -1.00 -5.79
C SER A 195 5.17 -2.38 -5.92
N SER A 196 3.97 -2.54 -5.37
CA SER A 196 3.16 -3.75 -5.43
C SER A 196 3.90 -4.99 -4.91
N TYR A 197 4.59 -4.86 -3.78
CA TYR A 197 5.40 -5.91 -3.15
C TYR A 197 6.65 -6.35 -3.94
N GLN A 198 7.11 -5.61 -4.96
CA GLN A 198 8.38 -5.93 -5.64
C GLN A 198 9.57 -6.00 -4.68
N GLY A 199 9.63 -5.09 -3.70
CA GLY A 199 10.67 -5.10 -2.67
C GLY A 199 10.65 -6.37 -1.82
N PHE A 200 9.46 -6.90 -1.53
CA PHE A 200 9.31 -8.20 -0.88
C PHE A 200 9.86 -9.34 -1.76
N LEU A 201 9.50 -9.37 -3.05
CA LEU A 201 9.89 -10.44 -3.97
C LEU A 201 11.40 -10.61 -4.07
N VAL A 202 12.12 -9.50 -4.27
CA VAL A 202 13.59 -9.51 -4.39
C VAL A 202 14.24 -10.07 -3.13
N ARG A 203 13.76 -9.64 -1.95
CA ARG A 203 14.29 -10.09 -0.65
C ARG A 203 13.95 -11.55 -0.36
N ALA A 204 12.73 -11.99 -0.66
CA ALA A 204 12.29 -13.37 -0.49
C ALA A 204 13.13 -14.35 -1.33
N ILE A 205 13.42 -14.00 -2.59
CA ILE A 205 14.28 -14.81 -3.48
C ILE A 205 15.72 -14.84 -2.95
N ASN A 206 16.24 -13.70 -2.49
CA ASN A 206 17.58 -13.64 -1.90
C ASN A 206 17.68 -14.52 -0.65
N GLU A 207 16.70 -14.43 0.25
CA GLU A 207 16.62 -15.25 1.47
C GLU A 207 16.57 -16.73 1.13
N PHE A 208 15.70 -17.10 0.20
CA PHE A 208 15.57 -18.48 -0.25
C PHE A 208 16.88 -19.02 -0.85
N ASN A 209 17.57 -18.22 -1.67
CA ASN A 209 18.86 -18.61 -2.25
C ASN A 209 19.98 -18.74 -1.20
N ARG A 210 19.96 -17.94 -0.12
CA ARG A 210 20.89 -18.11 1.02
C ARG A 210 20.64 -19.42 1.77
N TYR A 211 19.39 -19.85 1.91
CA TYR A 211 19.06 -21.17 2.47
C TYR A 211 19.49 -22.31 1.56
N ARG A 212 19.32 -22.18 0.24
CA ARG A 212 19.81 -23.18 -0.72
C ARG A 212 21.34 -23.32 -0.69
N ALA A 213 22.04 -22.20 -0.55
CA ALA A 213 23.50 -22.20 -0.45
C ALA A 213 24.02 -23.02 0.75
N SER A 214 23.31 -23.03 1.89
CA SER A 214 23.71 -23.88 3.04
C SER A 214 23.62 -25.38 2.77
N PHE A 215 22.91 -25.79 1.71
CA PHE A 215 22.85 -27.18 1.25
C PHE A 215 23.69 -27.42 -0.01
N LEU A 216 24.54 -26.46 -0.40
CA LEU A 216 25.33 -26.50 -1.64
C LEU A 216 24.46 -26.63 -2.91
N PHE A 217 23.21 -26.17 -2.86
CA PHE A 217 22.33 -26.16 -4.03
C PHE A 217 22.51 -24.87 -4.82
N LYS A 218 22.45 -24.98 -6.15
CA LYS A 218 22.50 -23.81 -7.04
C LYS A 218 21.34 -22.84 -6.75
N PRO A 219 21.56 -21.53 -6.84
CA PRO A 219 20.50 -20.55 -6.65
C PRO A 219 19.41 -20.72 -7.71
N VAL A 220 18.15 -20.52 -7.31
CA VAL A 220 17.02 -20.46 -8.25
C VAL A 220 16.96 -19.08 -8.91
N LYS A 221 16.45 -19.06 -10.13
CA LYS A 221 16.20 -17.84 -10.90
C LYS A 221 14.73 -17.46 -10.82
N TYR A 222 14.46 -16.15 -10.79
CA TYR A 222 13.11 -15.65 -10.95
C TYR A 222 12.58 -16.02 -12.34
N CYS A 223 11.33 -16.48 -12.42
CA CYS A 223 10.65 -16.79 -13.67
C CYS A 223 9.31 -16.07 -13.76
N TYR A 224 9.16 -15.23 -14.78
CA TYR A 224 7.98 -14.40 -14.98
C TYR A 224 6.70 -15.22 -15.25
N ASN A 225 6.80 -16.32 -15.99
CA ASN A 225 5.65 -17.21 -16.22
C ASN A 225 5.15 -17.85 -14.91
N LEU A 226 6.08 -18.26 -14.03
CA LEU A 226 5.72 -18.78 -12.70
C LEU A 226 5.13 -17.68 -11.81
N PHE A 227 5.64 -16.45 -11.89
CA PHE A 227 5.07 -15.29 -11.19
C PHE A 227 3.60 -15.08 -11.56
N PHE A 228 3.27 -15.04 -12.85
CA PHE A 228 1.89 -14.86 -13.29
C PHE A 228 0.97 -16.01 -12.88
N SER A 229 1.45 -17.26 -12.99
CA SER A 229 0.69 -18.42 -12.53
C SER A 229 0.44 -18.35 -11.03
N ALA A 230 1.46 -17.99 -10.25
CA ALA A 230 1.35 -17.83 -8.81
C ALA A 230 0.39 -16.68 -8.42
N GLU A 231 0.44 -15.55 -9.14
CA GLU A 231 -0.44 -14.42 -8.91
C GLU A 231 -1.90 -14.77 -9.24
N LYS A 232 -2.13 -15.46 -10.36
CA LYS A 232 -3.46 -15.98 -10.74
C LYS A 232 -4.00 -16.94 -9.68
N LEU A 233 -3.15 -17.83 -9.17
CA LEU A 233 -3.51 -18.77 -8.10
C LEU A 233 -3.85 -18.02 -6.80
N ALA A 234 -3.04 -17.05 -6.38
CA ALA A 234 -3.27 -16.23 -5.20
C ALA A 234 -4.61 -15.46 -5.30
N LYS A 235 -4.92 -14.90 -6.47
CA LYS A 235 -6.20 -14.21 -6.75
C LYS A 235 -7.38 -15.18 -6.65
N LYS A 236 -7.25 -16.38 -7.21
CA LYS A 236 -8.28 -17.42 -7.15
C LYS A 236 -8.57 -17.84 -5.70
N ILE A 237 -7.53 -18.04 -4.89
CA ILE A 237 -7.66 -18.36 -3.45
C ILE A 237 -8.34 -17.20 -2.70
N ALA A 238 -7.95 -15.95 -2.98
CA ALA A 238 -8.54 -14.77 -2.35
C ALA A 238 -10.05 -14.65 -2.61
N ILE A 239 -10.50 -14.98 -3.82
CA ILE A 239 -11.92 -14.95 -4.21
C ILE A 239 -12.69 -16.10 -3.53
N ASN A 240 -12.11 -17.29 -3.52
CA ASN A 240 -12.79 -18.49 -3.01
C ASN A 240 -12.92 -18.52 -1.50
N ARG A 241 -11.96 -17.97 -0.75
CA ARG A 241 -12.04 -17.89 0.73
C ARG A 241 -13.24 -17.13 1.26
N ASN A 242 -13.85 -16.27 0.43
CA ASN A 242 -15.08 -15.56 0.78
C ASN A 242 -16.34 -16.40 0.55
N LYS A 243 -16.21 -17.62 0.01
CA LYS A 243 -17.31 -18.56 -0.26
C LYS A 243 -17.25 -19.70 0.77
N VAL A 244 -18.40 -20.06 1.32
CA VAL A 244 -18.54 -21.04 2.43
C VAL A 244 -18.13 -22.48 2.04
N ASN A 245 -17.94 -22.79 0.75
CA ASN A 245 -17.64 -24.13 0.22
C ASN A 245 -16.18 -24.34 -0.23
N ASP A 246 -15.21 -24.04 0.65
CA ASP A 246 -13.77 -24.13 0.35
C ASP A 246 -13.19 -25.56 0.27
N GLN A 247 -14.00 -26.60 0.48
CA GLN A 247 -13.52 -27.99 0.62
C GLN A 247 -12.90 -28.61 -0.65
N TYR A 248 -13.03 -27.99 -1.83
CA TYR A 248 -12.57 -28.57 -3.10
C TYR A 248 -11.41 -27.83 -3.77
N PHE A 249 -10.80 -26.84 -3.11
CA PHE A 249 -9.70 -26.10 -3.71
C PHE A 249 -8.39 -26.92 -3.70
N LYS A 250 -8.08 -27.59 -4.81
CA LYS A 250 -6.83 -28.34 -4.97
C LYS A 250 -5.67 -27.40 -5.26
N ILE A 251 -4.67 -27.40 -4.37
CA ILE A 251 -3.39 -26.70 -4.56
C ILE A 251 -2.54 -27.54 -5.54
N PRO A 252 -1.93 -26.92 -6.57
CA PRO A 252 -1.01 -27.61 -7.48
C PRO A 252 0.19 -28.23 -6.73
N VAL A 253 0.73 -29.33 -7.28
CA VAL A 253 1.90 -30.03 -6.71
C VAL A 253 3.20 -29.22 -6.82
N ASP A 254 3.22 -28.17 -7.63
CA ASP A 254 4.36 -27.27 -7.86
C ASP A 254 4.16 -25.89 -7.19
N ALA A 255 3.33 -25.84 -6.14
CA ALA A 255 2.97 -24.61 -5.45
C ALA A 255 3.01 -24.74 -3.92
N ILE A 256 3.61 -23.75 -3.27
CA ILE A 256 3.46 -23.50 -1.83
C ILE A 256 2.51 -22.32 -1.65
N VAL A 257 1.52 -22.49 -0.79
CA VAL A 257 0.54 -21.46 -0.44
C VAL A 257 0.61 -21.22 1.06
N ASP A 258 0.73 -19.96 1.45
CA ASP A 258 0.63 -19.58 2.85
C ASP A 258 -0.21 -18.32 3.04
N HIS A 259 -0.87 -18.29 4.19
CA HIS A 259 -1.62 -17.14 4.68
C HIS A 259 -0.88 -16.54 5.86
N ILE A 260 -0.58 -15.24 5.79
CA ILE A 260 0.16 -14.57 6.83
C ILE A 260 -0.42 -13.20 7.13
N SER A 261 -0.45 -12.81 8.40
CA SER A 261 -0.83 -11.44 8.77
C SER A 261 0.13 -10.46 8.12
N ILE A 262 -0.39 -9.38 7.55
CA ILE A 262 0.37 -8.39 6.79
C ILE A 262 1.72 -7.98 7.43
N PRO A 263 1.78 -7.55 8.70
CA PRO A 263 3.04 -7.07 9.28
C PRO A 263 4.12 -8.15 9.38
N PHE A 264 3.75 -9.44 9.29
CA PHE A 264 4.66 -10.57 9.45
C PHE A 264 5.06 -11.20 8.12
N ALA A 265 4.68 -10.65 6.97
CA ALA A 265 4.97 -11.28 5.68
C ALA A 265 6.46 -11.60 5.48
N SER A 266 7.36 -10.75 5.96
CA SER A 266 8.81 -10.93 5.85
C SER A 266 9.35 -12.20 6.51
N ILE A 267 8.61 -12.88 7.39
CA ILE A 267 9.06 -14.15 8.00
C ILE A 267 8.71 -15.39 7.18
N ILE A 268 7.99 -15.27 6.06
CA ILE A 268 7.39 -16.43 5.39
C ILE A 268 8.43 -17.41 4.84
N VAL A 269 9.53 -16.93 4.27
CA VAL A 269 10.56 -17.81 3.70
C VAL A 269 11.34 -18.51 4.82
N ASN A 270 11.60 -17.82 5.94
CA ASN A 270 12.16 -18.44 7.14
C ASN A 270 11.25 -19.51 7.74
N LYS A 271 9.92 -19.27 7.74
CA LYS A 271 8.92 -20.26 8.15
C LYS A 271 9.03 -21.53 7.30
N TRP A 272 9.04 -21.38 5.97
CA TRP A 272 9.23 -22.51 5.05
C TRP A 272 10.53 -23.26 5.27
N TYR A 273 11.63 -22.53 5.49
CA TYR A 273 12.93 -23.13 5.80
C TYR A 273 12.90 -23.94 7.11
N THR A 274 12.30 -23.39 8.16
CA THR A 274 12.18 -24.06 9.47
C THR A 274 11.28 -25.30 9.37
N GLU A 275 10.16 -25.21 8.66
CA GLU A 275 9.28 -26.35 8.35
C GLU A 275 10.07 -27.43 7.58
N PHE A 276 10.80 -27.06 6.53
CA PHE A 276 11.64 -27.98 5.75
C PHE A 276 12.70 -28.70 6.60
N LEU A 277 13.39 -27.97 7.49
CA LEU A 277 14.35 -28.58 8.41
C LEU A 277 13.70 -29.56 9.37
N SER A 278 12.48 -29.29 9.82
CA SER A 278 11.75 -30.19 10.72
C SER A 278 11.32 -31.48 10.01
N LEU A 279 10.96 -31.40 8.72
CA LEU A 279 10.61 -32.55 7.88
C LEU A 279 11.80 -33.47 7.61
N LYS A 280 13.04 -32.96 7.64
CA LYS A 280 14.24 -33.82 7.59
C LYS A 280 14.44 -34.66 8.85
N LYS A 281 13.87 -34.24 9.99
CA LYS A 281 13.99 -34.93 11.28
C LYS A 281 12.87 -35.93 11.54
N LYS A 282 11.71 -35.74 10.90
CA LYS A 282 10.51 -36.55 11.07
C LYS A 282 10.10 -37.12 9.72
N ASN A 283 10.04 -38.44 9.58
CA ASN A 283 9.52 -39.11 8.39
C ASN A 283 7.99 -38.99 8.34
N LEU A 284 7.50 -37.78 8.07
CA LEU A 284 6.09 -37.51 7.78
C LEU A 284 5.99 -37.26 6.28
N GLU A 285 5.27 -38.11 5.55
CA GLU A 285 5.16 -38.03 4.08
C GLU A 285 3.75 -37.72 3.58
N ASP A 286 2.77 -37.56 4.46
CA ASP A 286 1.38 -37.77 4.05
C ASP A 286 0.63 -36.51 3.56
N GLU A 287 1.22 -35.31 3.65
CA GLU A 287 0.57 -34.07 3.22
C GLU A 287 1.16 -33.48 1.92
N ILE A 288 0.29 -33.07 0.98
CA ILE A 288 0.68 -32.39 -0.27
C ILE A 288 1.60 -31.20 0.02
N LYS A 289 1.30 -30.42 1.07
CA LYS A 289 2.15 -29.29 1.48
C LYS A 289 3.59 -29.74 1.81
N THR A 290 3.74 -30.84 2.53
CA THR A 290 5.03 -31.41 2.91
C THR A 290 5.83 -31.85 1.69
N LYS A 291 5.18 -32.54 0.73
CA LYS A 291 5.80 -32.91 -0.54
C LYS A 291 6.27 -31.68 -1.31
N ASN A 292 5.39 -30.70 -1.49
CA ASN A 292 5.71 -29.48 -2.23
C ASN A 292 6.86 -28.72 -1.57
N LEU A 293 6.94 -28.74 -0.23
CA LEU A 293 7.99 -28.02 0.50
C LEU A 293 9.34 -28.73 0.38
N LYS A 294 9.36 -30.07 0.43
CA LYS A 294 10.57 -30.87 0.14
C LYS A 294 11.05 -30.61 -1.28
N GLU A 295 10.14 -30.60 -2.25
CA GLU A 295 10.44 -30.34 -3.65
C GLU A 295 10.96 -28.92 -3.88
N LEU A 296 10.35 -27.88 -3.30
CA LEU A 296 10.81 -26.49 -3.41
C LEU A 296 12.29 -26.35 -3.01
N PHE A 297 12.71 -27.00 -1.92
CA PHE A 297 14.09 -26.99 -1.45
C PHE A 297 15.00 -28.03 -2.13
N SER A 298 14.53 -28.73 -3.17
CA SER A 298 15.30 -29.73 -3.89
C SER A 298 16.41 -29.11 -4.75
N ARG A 299 17.46 -29.90 -5.03
CA ARG A 299 18.51 -29.55 -5.99
C ARG A 299 17.97 -29.37 -7.42
N TYR A 300 16.82 -29.97 -7.73
CA TYR A 300 16.21 -29.96 -9.06
C TYR A 300 15.39 -28.69 -9.34
N THR A 301 14.94 -27.98 -8.30
CA THR A 301 14.27 -26.70 -8.47
C THR A 301 15.27 -25.67 -8.95
N THR A 302 14.99 -25.05 -10.10
CA THR A 302 15.87 -24.06 -10.75
C THR A 302 15.17 -22.72 -10.94
N LYS A 303 13.84 -22.69 -10.93
CA LYS A 303 13.05 -21.48 -11.16
C LYS A 303 11.96 -21.34 -10.13
N ILE A 304 11.69 -20.09 -9.73
CA ILE A 304 10.58 -19.76 -8.84
C ILE A 304 9.84 -18.50 -9.30
N GLY A 305 8.57 -18.39 -8.93
CA GLY A 305 7.76 -17.19 -9.11
C GLY A 305 6.77 -17.04 -7.96
N PHE A 306 6.50 -15.80 -7.56
CA PHE A 306 5.70 -15.48 -6.38
C PHE A 306 4.46 -14.68 -6.75
N GLY A 307 3.30 -15.08 -6.22
CA GLY A 307 2.06 -14.31 -6.28
C GLY A 307 1.68 -13.81 -4.90
N ILE A 308 1.30 -12.54 -4.77
CA ILE A 308 0.91 -11.95 -3.50
C ILE A 308 -0.42 -11.23 -3.67
N VAL A 309 -1.42 -11.62 -2.87
CA VAL A 309 -2.72 -10.96 -2.85
C VAL A 309 -3.08 -10.59 -1.42
N LYS A 310 -3.56 -9.36 -1.25
CA LYS A 310 -4.05 -8.87 0.04
C LYS A 310 -5.53 -9.13 0.21
N THR A 311 -5.88 -9.76 1.32
CA THR A 311 -7.27 -10.03 1.71
C THR A 311 -7.48 -9.60 3.16
N GLY A 312 -8.06 -8.41 3.34
CA GLY A 312 -8.26 -7.80 4.66
C GLY A 312 -6.94 -7.56 5.39
N LYS A 313 -6.75 -8.22 6.54
CA LYS A 313 -5.54 -8.14 7.39
C LYS A 313 -4.46 -9.18 7.05
N TYR A 314 -4.68 -9.99 6.02
CA TYR A 314 -3.81 -11.08 5.62
C TYR A 314 -3.26 -10.88 4.20
N LEU A 315 -2.10 -11.47 3.97
CA LEU A 315 -1.55 -11.73 2.64
C LEU A 315 -1.67 -13.22 2.35
N ILE A 316 -2.07 -13.51 1.12
CA ILE A 316 -2.00 -14.83 0.51
C ILE A 316 -0.75 -14.81 -0.36
N ILE A 317 0.24 -15.60 0.01
CA ILE A 317 1.51 -15.71 -0.69
C ILE A 317 1.58 -17.09 -1.32
N VAL A 318 1.78 -17.10 -2.63
CA VAL A 318 1.94 -18.31 -3.43
C VAL A 318 3.34 -18.31 -4.00
N CYS A 319 4.10 -19.38 -3.82
CA CYS A 319 5.36 -19.62 -4.49
C CYS A 319 5.20 -20.83 -5.42
N MET A 320 5.27 -20.59 -6.73
CA MET A 320 5.34 -21.67 -7.71
C MET A 320 6.79 -21.93 -8.12
N TYR A 321 7.11 -23.16 -8.44
CA TYR A 321 8.47 -23.57 -8.74
C TYR A 321 8.56 -24.57 -9.89
N LYS A 322 9.74 -24.69 -10.50
CA LYS A 322 10.05 -25.67 -11.53
C LYS A 322 11.48 -26.17 -11.42
#